data_AF-A0AAW9RU02-F1
#
_entry.id   AF-A0AAW9RU02-F1
#
_cell.length_a   1.000
_cell.length_b   1.000
_cell.length_c   1.000
_cell.angle_alpha   90.00
_cell.angle_beta   90.00
_cell.angle_gamma   90.00
#
_symmetry.space_group_name_H-M   'P 1'
#
loop_
_entity.id
_entity.type
_entity.pdbx_description
1 polymer ?
#
loop_
_entity_poly.entity_id
_entity_poly.type
_entity_poly.pdbx_seq_one_letter_code
_entity_poly.pdbx_strand_id
1 'polypeptide(L)'
;MTSIVKKRIDRAKSAGTIRFKIEELVGNNTIDGEILVVVFANDRLPEKQTVALMFGGQQLAGDRFEITLKSPIDKTDKDSVAHMGLGISFSCQYPPSCASSGQQYTIVDVNSQRLTTAAGGEDDGASANGALITVGGIGDNFKNPADPFATPTDPRDDDEMYNLKPFLGRKTKTIYVDTVNPSDDDNMFFAWFELSSKGDINKDTDGDGLLDTWEKKGYDHDGDGKVDVPIHKRGANWKKKDIFIAYAWMQASDTEAKSHKPNGTVLKAVKKAFANAPVSNPNGTKGINVHFSNRGSVPHDDDLLPVWDQFDALMNPLVSEAERKIYHRMLNAHAYGGGGSSGLSRGIPASDFIESLGRFPTNPGTNQQRAGTIMHELGHNLGLRHGGPDHVNYKPNHLSVMSYFNQLGGLIYKGKPRIDYERYDIKNLDETALNEKRGLDRVGGDGPLKKYGVRYYSCGTAATSKNSKSNARVDWNDNGNPTDNPIVCNLNNEGGTTTLLARYPEWQNIVYDGGDVGPGKPAEELNMVTSSEDLREMTWEDYVRMFPDEASQE
;
A
#
# COMPACT_ATOMS: atom_id res chain seq x y z
N MET A 1 -29.00 9.73 17.78
CA MET A 1 -27.88 9.41 18.69
C MET A 1 -27.66 7.91 18.73
N THR A 2 -26.41 7.48 18.64
CA THR A 2 -26.01 6.07 18.85
C THR A 2 -26.40 5.60 20.24
N SER A 3 -26.66 4.30 20.42
CA SER A 3 -27.17 3.70 21.67
C SER A 3 -26.29 3.95 22.89
N ILE A 4 -24.98 4.12 22.69
CA ILE A 4 -23.95 4.30 23.74
C ILE A 4 -24.20 5.59 24.54
N VAL A 5 -24.36 6.72 23.86
CA VAL A 5 -24.47 8.04 24.52
C VAL A 5 -25.92 8.50 24.74
N LYS A 6 -26.87 7.97 23.95
CA LYS A 6 -28.26 8.42 23.90
C LYS A 6 -28.93 8.53 25.27
N LYS A 7 -28.79 7.52 26.13
CA LYS A 7 -29.47 7.51 27.45
C LYS A 7 -29.04 8.65 28.37
N ARG A 8 -27.80 9.12 28.26
CA ARG A 8 -27.29 10.24 29.06
C ARG A 8 -27.56 11.58 28.39
N ILE A 9 -27.28 11.70 27.09
CA ILE A 9 -27.43 12.97 26.36
C ILE A 9 -28.90 13.38 26.23
N ASP A 10 -29.82 12.46 25.88
CA ASP A 10 -31.25 12.81 25.75
C ASP A 10 -31.90 13.20 27.08
N ARG A 11 -31.28 12.84 28.22
CA ARG A 11 -31.78 13.20 29.56
C ARG A 11 -31.21 14.54 30.04
N ALA A 12 -30.25 15.12 29.33
CA ALA A 12 -29.69 16.41 29.69
C ALA A 12 -30.78 17.49 29.55
N LYS A 13 -31.04 18.20 30.65
CA LYS A 13 -32.10 19.23 30.72
C LYS A 13 -31.60 20.64 30.43
N SER A 14 -30.28 20.82 30.35
CA SER A 14 -29.60 22.10 30.14
C SER A 14 -28.30 21.86 29.39
N ALA A 15 -27.80 22.90 28.72
CA ALA A 15 -26.47 22.88 28.13
C ALA A 15 -25.39 22.66 29.20
N GLY A 16 -24.31 21.96 28.83
CA GLY A 16 -23.16 21.70 29.70
C GLY A 16 -22.50 20.35 29.43
N THR A 17 -21.39 20.10 30.13
CA THR A 17 -20.60 18.87 30.00
C THR A 17 -21.32 17.69 30.64
N ILE A 18 -21.38 16.57 29.91
CA ILE A 18 -21.96 15.31 30.39
C ILE A 18 -20.81 14.33 30.61
N ARG A 19 -20.62 13.91 31.85
CA ARG A 19 -19.60 12.91 32.17
C ARG A 19 -20.04 11.53 31.66
N PHE A 20 -19.11 10.79 31.09
CA PHE A 20 -19.25 9.37 30.78
C PHE A 20 -18.24 8.58 31.61
N LYS A 21 -18.62 7.37 32.02
CA LYS A 21 -17.64 6.40 32.53
C LYS A 21 -17.42 5.41 31.41
N ILE A 22 -16.19 5.35 30.93
CA ILE A 22 -15.75 4.34 29.97
C ILE A 22 -14.77 3.45 30.73
N GLU A 23 -14.79 2.15 30.43
CA GLU A 23 -13.94 1.15 31.04
C GLU A 23 -13.27 0.39 29.90
N GLU A 24 -11.95 0.47 29.85
CA GLU A 24 -11.14 -0.23 28.86
C GLU A 24 -11.34 -1.74 29.03
N LEU A 25 -11.53 -2.44 27.92
CA LEU A 25 -11.80 -3.88 27.94
C LEU A 25 -10.56 -4.70 28.35
N VAL A 26 -9.39 -4.08 28.38
CA VAL A 26 -8.11 -4.68 28.78
C VAL A 26 -7.40 -3.70 29.71
N GLY A 27 -7.41 -3.98 31.02
CA GLY A 27 -6.66 -3.16 31.97
C GLY A 27 -5.17 -3.53 31.95
N ASN A 28 -4.35 -2.80 31.20
CA ASN A 28 -2.89 -2.93 31.21
C ASN A 28 -2.21 -1.59 30.88
N ASN A 29 -0.90 -1.51 31.08
CA ASN A 29 -0.11 -0.30 30.84
C ASN A 29 0.22 -0.10 29.34
N THR A 30 -0.53 -0.72 28.43
CA THR A 30 -0.30 -0.60 26.96
C THR A 30 -1.40 0.18 26.25
N ILE A 31 -2.36 0.73 26.99
CA ILE A 31 -3.39 1.63 26.49
C ILE A 31 -3.22 2.96 27.21
N ASP A 32 -3.02 4.06 26.47
CA ASP A 32 -2.87 5.40 27.05
C ASP A 32 -4.21 6.10 27.29
N GLY A 33 -5.27 5.68 26.60
CA GLY A 33 -6.63 6.16 26.80
C GLY A 33 -7.57 5.90 25.63
N GLU A 34 -8.78 6.47 25.70
CA GLU A 34 -9.83 6.33 24.69
C GLU A 34 -10.49 7.69 24.37
N ILE A 35 -10.78 7.95 23.08
CA ILE A 35 -11.49 9.14 22.63
C ILE A 35 -12.98 8.83 22.41
N LEU A 36 -13.86 9.64 23.00
CA LEU A 36 -15.29 9.65 22.68
C LEU A 36 -15.66 10.86 21.81
N VAL A 37 -15.92 10.62 20.52
CA VAL A 37 -16.40 11.65 19.59
C VAL A 37 -17.91 11.61 19.46
N VAL A 38 -18.57 12.77 19.60
CA VAL A 38 -20.02 12.90 19.43
C VAL A 38 -20.35 13.95 18.38
N VAL A 39 -20.87 13.50 17.23
CA VAL A 39 -21.33 14.40 16.17
C VAL A 39 -22.83 14.65 16.30
N PHE A 40 -23.21 15.92 16.42
CA PHE A 40 -24.61 16.33 16.52
C PHE A 40 -25.17 16.73 15.16
N ALA A 41 -26.39 16.28 14.86
CA ALA A 41 -27.16 16.84 13.75
C ALA A 41 -27.80 18.16 14.22
N ASN A 42 -27.61 19.22 13.43
CA ASN A 42 -28.24 20.52 13.68
C ASN A 42 -28.97 21.01 12.42
N ASP A 43 -30.27 20.74 12.35
CA ASP A 43 -31.12 21.11 11.22
C ASP A 43 -31.32 22.63 11.07
N ARG A 44 -30.85 23.42 12.04
CA ARG A 44 -30.93 24.89 12.00
C ARG A 44 -29.74 25.54 11.30
N LEU A 45 -28.70 24.79 10.95
CA LEU A 45 -27.56 25.33 10.24
C LEU A 45 -28.00 25.77 8.83
N PRO A 46 -27.69 27.02 8.42
CA PRO A 46 -28.15 27.57 7.14
C PRO A 46 -27.52 26.86 5.94
N GLU A 47 -26.32 26.30 6.12
CA GLU A 47 -25.63 25.50 5.11
C GLU A 47 -25.12 24.17 5.68
N LYS A 48 -24.87 23.20 4.79
CA LYS A 48 -24.25 21.93 5.20
C LYS A 48 -22.78 22.17 5.52
N GLN A 49 -22.39 21.79 6.72
CA GLN A 49 -21.00 21.76 7.18
C GLN A 49 -20.37 20.39 6.90
N THR A 50 -19.04 20.32 7.00
CA THR A 50 -18.28 19.08 6.99
C THR A 50 -17.81 18.81 8.41
N VAL A 51 -18.06 17.59 8.89
CA VAL A 51 -17.38 17.02 10.04
C VAL A 51 -16.64 15.80 9.52
N ALA A 52 -15.31 15.82 9.57
CA ALA A 52 -14.48 14.71 9.16
C ALA A 52 -13.74 14.15 10.37
N LEU A 53 -13.71 12.83 10.49
CA LEU A 53 -13.03 12.11 11.57
C LEU A 53 -12.01 11.19 10.91
N MET A 54 -10.74 11.47 11.12
CA MET A 54 -9.60 10.71 10.62
C MET A 54 -9.04 9.94 11.81
N PHE A 55 -9.09 8.62 11.74
CA PHE A 55 -8.60 7.74 12.81
C PHE A 55 -7.65 6.71 12.20
N GLY A 56 -6.66 6.32 13.00
CA GLY A 56 -5.54 5.52 12.56
C GLY A 56 -4.24 6.20 12.99
N GLY A 57 -3.23 5.41 13.32
CA GLY A 57 -1.91 5.93 13.68
C GLY A 57 -1.34 6.70 12.50
N GLN A 58 -1.04 7.97 12.71
CA GLN A 58 -0.25 8.73 11.79
C GLN A 58 1.18 8.26 11.76
N GLN A 59 1.81 8.67 10.69
CA GLN A 59 3.14 8.34 10.32
C GLN A 59 4.14 9.26 11.04
N LEU A 60 5.20 8.68 11.62
CA LEU A 60 6.22 9.47 12.35
C LEU A 60 6.84 10.58 11.48
N ALA A 61 7.27 10.26 10.25
CA ALA A 61 7.78 11.26 9.32
C ALA A 61 6.74 12.28 8.83
N GLY A 62 5.46 12.08 9.16
CA GLY A 62 4.38 12.99 8.82
C GLY A 62 3.37 12.46 7.81
N ASP A 63 2.17 13.04 7.84
CA ASP A 63 1.08 12.80 6.90
C ASP A 63 0.53 14.13 6.37
N ARG A 64 -0.11 14.08 5.20
CA ARG A 64 -0.88 15.20 4.66
C ARG A 64 -2.38 14.92 4.65
N PHE A 65 -3.14 15.83 5.25
CA PHE A 65 -4.57 15.96 4.98
C PHE A 65 -4.79 16.99 3.88
N GLU A 66 -5.26 16.53 2.72
CA GLU A 66 -5.72 17.38 1.63
C GLU A 66 -7.24 17.55 1.71
N ILE A 67 -7.66 18.75 2.06
CA ILE A 67 -9.06 19.11 2.29
C ILE A 67 -9.56 19.94 1.12
N THR A 68 -10.34 19.33 0.24
CA THR A 68 -10.99 20.08 -0.85
C THR A 68 -12.28 20.73 -0.37
N LEU A 69 -12.52 21.97 -0.76
CA LEU A 69 -13.71 22.73 -0.42
C LEU A 69 -14.55 23.01 -1.67
N LYS A 70 -15.86 22.81 -1.58
CA LYS A 70 -16.81 23.17 -2.64
C LYS A 70 -16.84 24.69 -2.86
N SER A 71 -16.80 25.45 -1.76
CA SER A 71 -16.74 26.91 -1.74
C SER A 71 -15.69 27.36 -0.71
N PRO A 72 -14.98 28.48 -0.94
CA PRO A 72 -14.12 29.06 0.08
C PRO A 72 -14.90 29.38 1.36
N ILE A 73 -14.26 29.21 2.51
CA ILE A 73 -14.84 29.56 3.81
C ILE A 73 -14.80 31.08 3.97
N ASP A 74 -15.94 31.70 4.30
CA ASP A 74 -16.03 33.14 4.52
C ASP A 74 -15.42 33.53 5.87
N LYS A 75 -14.24 34.14 5.85
CA LYS A 75 -13.52 34.59 7.05
C LYS A 75 -14.19 35.76 7.77
N THR A 76 -15.08 36.50 7.10
CA THR A 76 -15.77 37.67 7.67
C THR A 76 -17.04 37.30 8.40
N ASP A 77 -17.60 36.13 8.08
CA ASP A 77 -18.69 35.55 8.83
C ASP A 77 -18.17 35.03 10.19
N LYS A 78 -18.71 35.58 11.27
CA LYS A 78 -18.40 35.20 12.65
C LYS A 78 -18.89 33.80 12.99
N ASP A 79 -19.91 33.31 12.27
CA ASP A 79 -20.55 32.02 12.50
C ASP A 79 -19.96 30.91 11.61
N SER A 80 -19.11 31.27 10.64
CA SER A 80 -18.34 30.28 9.88
C SER A 80 -17.26 29.67 10.76
N VAL A 81 -16.82 28.45 10.46
CA VAL A 81 -15.78 27.73 11.19
C VAL A 81 -14.84 27.02 10.22
N ALA A 82 -13.59 26.88 10.64
CA ALA A 82 -12.58 26.03 10.02
C ALA A 82 -11.70 25.52 11.16
N HIS A 83 -12.17 24.48 11.85
CA HIS A 83 -11.52 23.95 13.04
C HIS A 83 -10.88 22.61 12.76
N MET A 84 -9.87 22.32 13.56
CA MET A 84 -9.18 21.05 13.61
C MET A 84 -8.97 20.68 15.08
N GLY A 85 -8.92 19.40 15.38
CA GLY A 85 -8.23 18.96 16.59
C GLY A 85 -7.53 17.63 16.41
N LEU A 86 -6.58 17.36 17.30
CA LEU A 86 -5.69 16.21 17.27
C LEU A 86 -5.90 15.31 18.48
N GLY A 87 -5.61 14.02 18.34
CA GLY A 87 -5.48 13.09 19.44
C GLY A 87 -4.15 12.37 19.33
N ILE A 88 -3.33 12.48 20.37
CA ILE A 88 -1.95 12.00 20.38
C ILE A 88 -1.74 11.19 21.65
N SER A 89 -1.28 9.95 21.49
CA SER A 89 -0.89 9.06 22.59
C SER A 89 0.63 8.99 22.70
N PHE A 90 1.12 8.54 23.85
CA PHE A 90 2.54 8.46 24.18
C PHE A 90 3.28 9.79 23.98
N SER A 91 2.62 10.92 24.31
CA SER A 91 3.10 12.27 24.03
C SER A 91 3.48 13.04 25.30
N CYS A 92 4.49 12.57 26.02
CA CYS A 92 5.01 13.26 27.19
C CYS A 92 5.80 14.53 26.84
N GLN A 93 5.41 15.66 27.44
CA GLN A 93 6.10 16.94 27.26
C GLN A 93 6.76 17.49 28.53
N TYR A 94 6.40 16.96 29.70
CA TYR A 94 6.97 17.38 30.99
C TYR A 94 8.30 16.66 31.30
N PRO A 95 9.48 17.30 31.17
CA PRO A 95 10.77 16.60 31.21
C PRO A 95 11.05 15.75 32.47
N PRO A 96 10.58 16.11 33.69
CA PRO A 96 10.75 15.27 34.86
C PRO A 96 10.04 13.91 34.79
N SER A 97 9.02 13.76 33.94
CA SER A 97 8.25 12.52 33.76
C SER A 97 8.52 11.79 32.45
N CYS A 98 9.13 12.44 31.44
CA CYS A 98 9.29 11.86 30.10
C CYS A 98 10.41 10.81 29.96
N ALA A 99 11.11 10.44 31.05
CA ALA A 99 12.27 9.57 30.98
C ALA A 99 13.31 10.01 29.92
N SER A 100 14.23 9.14 29.51
CA SER A 100 15.41 9.48 28.69
C SER A 100 15.13 9.84 27.22
N SER A 101 13.89 9.85 26.74
CA SER A 101 13.51 10.08 25.33
C SER A 101 13.46 11.57 24.92
N GLY A 102 13.45 12.50 25.88
CA GLY A 102 13.27 13.93 25.58
C GLY A 102 11.79 14.32 25.51
N GLN A 103 11.49 15.51 25.01
CA GLN A 103 10.11 15.96 24.84
C GLN A 103 9.52 15.39 23.56
N GLN A 104 8.29 14.89 23.65
CA GLN A 104 7.54 14.32 22.52
C GLN A 104 6.54 15.36 22.00
N TYR A 105 6.52 15.59 20.70
CA TYR A 105 5.65 16.58 20.07
C TYR A 105 5.52 16.31 18.59
N THR A 106 4.39 16.73 18.04
CA THR A 106 4.07 16.77 16.62
C THR A 106 4.09 18.23 16.14
N ILE A 107 4.71 18.43 14.98
CA ILE A 107 4.69 19.68 14.23
C ILE A 107 3.48 19.66 13.30
N VAL A 108 2.78 20.79 13.21
CA VAL A 108 1.67 20.96 12.26
C VAL A 108 1.87 22.22 11.43
N ASP A 109 1.81 22.07 10.11
CA ASP A 109 1.81 23.15 9.14
C ASP A 109 0.47 23.18 8.38
N VAL A 110 -0.07 24.37 8.12
CA VAL A 110 -1.30 24.59 7.35
C VAL A 110 -1.00 25.48 6.15
N ASN A 111 -1.17 24.96 4.94
CA ASN A 111 -0.76 25.63 3.69
C ASN A 111 0.68 26.16 3.78
N SER A 112 1.60 25.28 4.22
CA SER A 112 3.04 25.55 4.33
C SER A 112 3.40 26.66 5.34
N GLN A 113 2.50 26.95 6.28
CA GLN A 113 2.71 27.89 7.38
C GLN A 113 2.58 27.16 8.72
N ARG A 114 3.54 27.39 9.63
CA ARG A 114 3.54 26.79 10.96
C ARG A 114 2.29 27.14 11.76
N LEU A 115 1.55 26.11 12.15
CA LEU A 115 0.46 26.19 13.11
C LEU A 115 0.98 25.95 14.54
N THR A 116 1.77 24.89 14.74
CA THR A 116 2.37 24.58 16.05
C THR A 116 3.61 23.69 15.93
N THR A 117 4.53 23.81 16.89
CA THR A 117 5.72 22.95 17.09
C THR A 117 5.61 22.18 18.42
N ALA A 118 4.42 22.13 18.99
CA ALA A 118 4.19 21.65 20.34
C ALA A 118 2.94 20.79 20.48
N ALA A 119 2.30 20.35 19.38
CA ALA A 119 1.13 19.48 19.49
C ALA A 119 1.52 18.19 20.22
N GLY A 120 0.83 17.84 21.29
CA GLY A 120 1.17 16.73 22.15
C GLY A 120 0.94 17.07 23.62
N GLY A 121 1.50 16.26 24.50
CA GLY A 121 1.29 16.42 25.93
C GLY A 121 0.39 15.34 26.53
N GLU A 122 0.26 15.42 27.85
CA GLU A 122 -0.49 14.50 28.68
C GLU A 122 -1.57 15.20 29.52
N ASP A 123 -2.12 16.30 29.02
CA ASP A 123 -2.99 17.21 29.77
C ASP A 123 -4.45 16.79 29.90
N ASP A 124 -4.90 15.88 29.03
CA ASP A 124 -6.13 15.08 29.17
C ASP A 124 -5.93 13.76 29.92
N GLY A 125 -4.67 13.40 30.18
CA GLY A 125 -4.27 12.18 30.85
C GLY A 125 -3.52 12.44 32.16
N ALA A 126 -2.38 11.76 32.32
CA ALA A 126 -1.46 11.94 33.42
C ALA A 126 -0.03 11.61 32.99
N SER A 127 0.97 12.19 33.67
CA SER A 127 2.39 11.96 33.44
C SER A 127 2.86 10.57 33.92
N ALA A 128 2.31 9.49 33.34
CA ALA A 128 2.63 8.10 33.63
C ALA A 128 2.30 7.20 32.42
N ASN A 129 3.09 6.16 32.18
CA ASN A 129 2.84 5.19 31.11
C ASN A 129 1.43 4.58 31.22
N GLY A 130 0.71 4.49 30.10
CA GLY A 130 -0.69 4.11 30.07
C GLY A 130 -1.65 5.27 30.39
N ALA A 131 -1.16 6.51 30.39
CA ALA A 131 -1.97 7.72 30.56
C ALA A 131 -1.41 8.95 29.81
N LEU A 132 -0.40 8.78 28.94
CA LEU A 132 0.22 9.87 28.19
C LEU A 132 -0.62 10.19 26.95
N ILE A 133 -1.74 10.89 27.13
CA ILE A 133 -2.69 11.19 26.06
C ILE A 133 -3.17 12.64 26.12
N THR A 134 -3.32 13.25 24.94
CA THR A 134 -3.99 14.54 24.71
C THR A 134 -5.03 14.40 23.59
N VAL A 135 -6.12 15.18 23.66
CA VAL A 135 -7.19 15.25 22.67
C VAL A 135 -7.81 16.65 22.58
N GLY A 136 -7.52 17.39 21.51
CA GLY A 136 -8.17 18.68 21.24
C GLY A 136 -9.69 18.56 21.13
N GLY A 137 -10.40 19.05 22.15
CA GLY A 137 -11.81 18.75 22.39
C GLY A 137 -12.45 19.54 23.53
N ILE A 138 -13.04 18.82 24.50
CA ILE A 138 -13.79 19.44 25.60
C ILE A 138 -12.84 19.78 26.73
N GLY A 139 -12.56 21.06 26.92
CA GLY A 139 -11.56 21.54 27.88
C GLY A 139 -10.72 22.66 27.27
N ASP A 140 -10.61 22.60 25.94
CA ASP A 140 -9.65 23.37 25.15
C ASP A 140 -10.31 24.56 24.46
N ASN A 141 -9.51 25.27 23.67
CA ASN A 141 -9.95 26.48 23.03
C ASN A 141 -9.33 26.66 21.63
N PHE A 142 -10.11 27.20 20.69
CA PHE A 142 -9.67 27.40 19.31
C PHE A 142 -8.55 28.45 19.08
N LYS A 143 -7.84 28.88 20.13
CA LYS A 143 -6.77 29.86 19.99
C LYS A 143 -5.47 29.12 19.72
N ASN A 144 -5.01 29.23 18.49
CA ASN A 144 -3.70 28.73 18.09
C ASN A 144 -2.58 29.28 19.00
N PRO A 145 -1.47 28.54 19.15
CA PRO A 145 -0.31 28.98 19.92
C PRO A 145 0.15 30.39 19.56
N ALA A 146 0.51 31.17 20.57
CA ALA A 146 0.94 32.56 20.38
C ALA A 146 2.31 32.65 19.67
N ASP A 147 3.21 31.72 20.00
CA ASP A 147 4.45 31.47 19.27
C ASP A 147 4.39 30.06 18.68
N PRO A 148 4.09 29.92 17.37
CA PRO A 148 3.91 28.61 16.77
C PRO A 148 5.24 27.85 16.57
N PHE A 149 6.39 28.48 16.85
CA PHE A 149 7.72 27.88 16.79
C PHE A 149 8.31 27.54 18.17
N ALA A 150 7.61 27.88 19.26
CA ALA A 150 8.06 27.52 20.60
C ALA A 150 7.97 25.99 20.79
N THR A 151 9.03 25.42 21.34
CA THR A 151 9.02 24.03 21.84
C THR A 151 8.20 23.96 23.13
N PRO A 152 7.53 22.83 23.40
CA PRO A 152 6.76 22.69 24.63
C PRO A 152 7.65 22.81 25.87
N THR A 153 7.08 23.25 26.98
CA THR A 153 7.70 23.37 28.31
C THR A 153 6.76 22.88 29.42
N ASP A 154 5.46 22.90 29.16
CA ASP A 154 4.37 22.37 29.98
C ASP A 154 3.44 21.52 29.10
N PRO A 155 2.83 20.44 29.64
CA PRO A 155 1.85 19.64 28.89
C PRO A 155 0.63 20.38 28.33
N ARG A 156 0.40 21.65 28.72
CA ARG A 156 -0.69 22.52 28.22
C ARG A 156 -0.23 23.69 27.36
N ASP A 157 1.02 23.69 26.89
CA ASP A 157 1.52 24.77 26.02
C ASP A 157 0.81 24.79 24.65
N ASP A 158 0.34 23.63 24.22
CA ASP A 158 -0.61 23.41 23.13
C ASP A 158 -1.84 22.69 23.71
N ASP A 159 -3.01 22.87 23.09
CA ASP A 159 -4.27 22.25 23.54
C ASP A 159 -4.93 21.44 22.42
N GLU A 160 -4.16 21.13 21.38
CA GLU A 160 -4.49 20.27 20.26
C GLU A 160 -5.75 20.71 19.49
N MET A 161 -6.27 21.92 19.74
CA MET A 161 -7.51 22.45 19.19
C MET A 161 -7.28 23.75 18.43
N TYR A 162 -7.41 23.71 17.12
CA TYR A 162 -6.93 24.81 16.26
C TYR A 162 -8.02 25.46 15.43
N ASN A 163 -7.82 26.75 15.17
CA ASN A 163 -8.53 27.52 14.17
C ASN A 163 -7.67 27.67 12.90
N LEU A 164 -8.13 27.06 11.82
CA LEU A 164 -7.45 27.08 10.52
C LEU A 164 -7.71 28.36 9.73
N LYS A 165 -8.74 29.17 10.07
CA LYS A 165 -9.11 30.38 9.31
C LYS A 165 -7.95 31.35 9.05
N PRO A 166 -7.01 31.62 9.99
CA PRO A 166 -5.88 32.52 9.74
C PRO A 166 -5.07 32.15 8.49
N PHE A 167 -4.91 30.85 8.24
CA PHE A 167 -4.12 30.28 7.14
C PHE A 167 -4.85 30.23 5.80
N LEU A 168 -6.13 30.64 5.75
CA LEU A 168 -6.94 30.61 4.54
C LEU A 168 -6.96 31.96 3.82
N GLY A 169 -6.80 31.93 2.50
CA GLY A 169 -7.07 33.07 1.61
C GLY A 169 -8.53 33.14 1.18
N ARG A 170 -8.96 34.29 0.64
CA ARG A 170 -10.36 34.51 0.18
C ARG A 170 -10.83 33.55 -0.92
N LYS A 171 -9.89 32.90 -1.61
CA LYS A 171 -10.17 31.98 -2.73
C LYS A 171 -9.73 30.55 -2.43
N THR A 172 -9.29 30.26 -1.20
CA THR A 172 -8.81 28.93 -0.82
C THR A 172 -9.90 27.89 -1.06
N LYS A 173 -9.56 26.88 -1.85
CA LYS A 173 -10.43 25.74 -2.20
C LYS A 173 -9.80 24.39 -1.87
N THR A 174 -8.54 24.39 -1.47
CA THR A 174 -7.83 23.25 -0.92
C THR A 174 -7.11 23.75 0.32
N ILE A 175 -7.21 23.03 1.42
CA ILE A 175 -6.41 23.25 2.63
C ILE A 175 -5.47 22.05 2.72
N TYR A 176 -4.17 22.30 2.82
CA TYR A 176 -3.20 21.29 3.16
C TYR A 176 -2.89 21.40 4.64
N VAL A 177 -2.96 20.28 5.36
CA VAL A 177 -2.47 20.17 6.72
C VAL A 177 -1.42 19.07 6.74
N ASP A 178 -0.19 19.47 7.01
CA ASP A 178 0.96 18.59 7.11
C ASP A 178 1.29 18.40 8.58
N THR A 179 1.50 17.17 8.98
CA THR A 179 2.02 16.82 10.31
C THR A 179 3.39 16.22 10.18
N VAL A 180 4.23 16.33 11.20
CA VAL A 180 5.50 15.59 11.33
C VAL A 180 5.71 15.30 12.80
N ASN A 181 6.02 14.07 13.16
CA ASN A 181 6.47 13.72 14.50
C ASN A 181 8.01 13.63 14.54
N PRO A 182 8.71 14.70 14.96
CA PRO A 182 10.17 14.70 15.12
C PRO A 182 10.68 13.87 16.31
N SER A 183 9.83 13.38 17.20
CA SER A 183 10.25 12.61 18.39
C SER A 183 10.44 11.12 18.13
N ASP A 184 9.88 10.62 17.01
CA ASP A 184 9.84 9.20 16.63
C ASP A 184 9.20 8.26 17.66
N ASP A 185 8.41 8.78 18.61
CA ASP A 185 7.92 8.01 19.76
C ASP A 185 6.43 8.25 20.08
N ASP A 186 5.90 9.47 19.90
CA ASP A 186 4.45 9.72 20.03
C ASP A 186 3.63 9.22 18.82
N ASN A 187 2.34 8.99 19.05
CA ASN A 187 1.43 8.46 18.04
C ASN A 187 0.20 9.35 17.92
N MET A 188 0.17 10.18 16.89
CA MET A 188 -1.03 10.93 16.52
C MET A 188 -2.03 9.97 15.87
N PHE A 189 -2.97 9.45 16.64
CA PHE A 189 -3.90 8.40 16.18
C PHE A 189 -5.27 8.94 15.73
N PHE A 190 -5.49 10.25 15.90
CA PHE A 190 -6.76 10.88 15.61
C PHE A 190 -6.58 12.33 15.13
N ALA A 191 -7.36 12.70 14.13
CA ALA A 191 -7.58 14.09 13.74
C ALA A 191 -9.05 14.29 13.38
N TRP A 192 -9.61 15.45 13.70
CA TRP A 192 -10.95 15.83 13.27
C TRP A 192 -10.96 17.21 12.66
N PHE A 193 -11.91 17.44 11.74
CA PHE A 193 -12.11 18.72 11.08
C PHE A 193 -13.58 19.12 11.13
N GLU A 194 -13.85 20.40 11.42
CA GLU A 194 -15.16 21.02 11.34
C GLU A 194 -15.11 22.24 10.42
N LEU A 195 -15.82 22.18 9.29
CA LEU A 195 -15.70 23.18 8.23
C LEU A 195 -17.06 23.73 7.84
N SER A 196 -17.19 25.06 7.77
CA SER A 196 -18.35 25.77 7.20
C SER A 196 -18.37 25.78 5.68
N SER A 197 -17.95 24.68 5.08
CA SER A 197 -18.07 24.40 3.66
C SER A 197 -18.18 22.89 3.50
N LYS A 198 -18.83 22.46 2.42
CA LYS A 198 -18.76 21.05 2.02
C LYS A 198 -17.35 20.75 1.55
N GLY A 199 -16.73 19.75 2.12
CA GLY A 199 -15.41 19.31 1.72
C GLY A 199 -15.25 17.81 1.76
N ASP A 200 -14.23 17.35 1.04
CA ASP A 200 -13.78 15.98 1.06
C ASP A 200 -12.30 15.99 1.51
N ILE A 201 -11.94 15.10 2.42
CA ILE A 201 -10.56 14.89 2.92
C ILE A 201 -9.97 13.70 2.18
N ASN A 202 -8.75 13.85 1.62
CA ASN A 202 -8.00 12.79 0.93
C ASN A 202 -8.88 11.97 -0.02
N LYS A 203 -9.71 12.67 -0.81
CA LYS A 203 -10.67 12.00 -1.67
C LYS A 203 -9.95 11.24 -2.77
N ASP A 204 -10.19 9.93 -2.82
CA ASP A 204 -9.83 9.05 -3.92
C ASP A 204 -11.09 8.26 -4.30
N THR A 205 -11.71 8.63 -5.42
CA THR A 205 -13.00 8.10 -5.85
C THR A 205 -12.89 6.69 -6.39
N ASP A 206 -11.78 6.31 -7.00
CA ASP A 206 -11.62 4.99 -7.58
C ASP A 206 -10.78 4.02 -6.74
N GLY A 207 -10.06 4.52 -5.74
CA GLY A 207 -9.36 3.76 -4.71
C GLY A 207 -7.98 3.26 -5.15
N ASP A 208 -7.30 3.96 -6.05
CA ASP A 208 -5.96 3.60 -6.54
C ASP A 208 -4.81 4.30 -5.79
N GLY A 209 -5.10 4.95 -4.66
CA GLY A 209 -4.10 5.62 -3.84
C GLY A 209 -3.69 6.99 -4.37
N LEU A 210 -4.19 7.42 -5.53
CA LEU A 210 -3.98 8.76 -6.06
C LEU A 210 -5.20 9.62 -5.79
N LEU A 211 -5.01 10.80 -5.21
CA LEU A 211 -6.15 11.66 -4.88
C LEU A 211 -6.82 12.21 -6.15
N ASP A 212 -8.14 12.34 -6.09
CA ASP A 212 -9.00 12.93 -7.13
C ASP A 212 -8.43 14.25 -7.68
N THR A 213 -7.86 15.05 -6.79
CA THR A 213 -7.25 16.35 -7.11
C THR A 213 -5.96 16.20 -7.89
N TRP A 214 -5.10 15.24 -7.52
CA TRP A 214 -3.85 14.95 -8.21
C TRP A 214 -4.13 14.50 -9.64
N GLU A 215 -5.15 13.68 -9.83
CA GLU A 215 -5.51 13.17 -11.15
C GLU A 215 -6.26 14.20 -12.00
N LYS A 216 -7.03 15.11 -11.38
CA LYS A 216 -7.75 16.19 -12.10
C LYS A 216 -6.86 17.38 -12.44
N LYS A 217 -5.88 17.70 -11.58
CA LYS A 217 -5.14 18.97 -11.63
C LYS A 217 -3.62 18.81 -11.61
N GLY A 218 -3.10 17.63 -11.27
CA GLY A 218 -1.69 17.38 -10.99
C GLY A 218 -1.41 17.42 -9.49
N TYR A 219 -0.36 16.72 -9.08
CA TYR A 219 0.12 16.72 -7.70
C TYR A 219 1.02 17.93 -7.48
N ASP A 220 0.68 18.69 -6.44
CA ASP A 220 1.36 19.87 -5.92
C ASP A 220 1.92 19.45 -4.55
N HIS A 221 3.22 19.18 -4.54
CA HIS A 221 3.89 18.49 -3.43
C HIS A 221 4.13 19.43 -2.27
N ASP A 222 4.49 20.69 -2.52
CA ASP A 222 4.79 21.67 -1.47
C ASP A 222 3.63 22.61 -1.15
N GLY A 223 2.53 22.53 -1.91
CA GLY A 223 1.33 23.33 -1.69
C GLY A 223 1.46 24.79 -2.14
N ASP A 224 2.49 25.13 -2.94
CA ASP A 224 2.74 26.50 -3.41
C ASP A 224 1.77 26.96 -4.51
N GLY A 225 0.91 26.04 -5.00
CA GLY A 225 -0.06 26.27 -6.06
C GLY A 225 0.46 26.00 -7.48
N LYS A 226 1.71 25.55 -7.61
CA LYS A 226 2.34 25.09 -8.85
C LYS A 226 2.35 23.57 -8.86
N VAL A 227 2.01 22.99 -10.01
CA VAL A 227 2.01 21.53 -10.16
C VAL A 227 3.45 21.03 -10.33
N ASP A 228 3.88 20.13 -9.45
CA ASP A 228 5.16 19.43 -9.54
C ASP A 228 5.08 18.19 -10.42
N VAL A 229 4.01 17.38 -10.25
CA VAL A 229 3.84 16.14 -11.00
C VAL A 229 2.54 16.18 -11.82
N PRO A 230 2.62 16.42 -13.15
CA PRO A 230 1.44 16.66 -13.97
C PRO A 230 0.77 15.36 -14.45
N ILE A 231 0.38 14.47 -13.54
CA ILE A 231 -0.23 13.17 -13.91
C ILE A 231 -1.58 13.28 -14.63
N HIS A 232 -2.34 14.34 -14.37
CA HIS A 232 -3.54 14.71 -15.13
C HIS A 232 -3.28 14.88 -16.63
N LYS A 233 -2.06 15.25 -17.03
CA LYS A 233 -1.64 15.34 -18.44
C LYS A 233 -1.07 14.04 -19.00
N ARG A 234 -0.83 13.05 -18.13
CA ARG A 234 -0.23 11.75 -18.45
C ARG A 234 -1.27 10.62 -18.55
N GLY A 235 -2.56 10.94 -18.37
CA GLY A 235 -3.67 10.02 -18.56
C GLY A 235 -4.30 9.49 -17.27
N ALA A 236 -3.98 10.09 -16.12
CA ALA A 236 -4.65 9.82 -14.86
C ALA A 236 -6.18 10.06 -14.97
N ASN A 237 -6.97 9.29 -14.24
CA ASN A 237 -8.42 9.28 -14.31
C ASN A 237 -9.03 8.83 -12.98
N TRP A 238 -9.47 9.81 -12.21
CA TRP A 238 -10.17 9.66 -10.92
C TRP A 238 -11.42 8.78 -10.85
N LYS A 239 -11.82 8.16 -11.96
CA LYS A 239 -12.91 7.18 -11.99
C LYS A 239 -12.46 5.85 -12.60
N LYS A 240 -11.17 5.66 -12.82
CA LYS A 240 -10.55 4.44 -13.30
C LYS A 240 -9.09 4.40 -12.84
N LYS A 241 -8.87 3.44 -11.95
CA LYS A 241 -7.59 3.13 -11.34
C LYS A 241 -6.42 3.15 -12.31
N ASP A 242 -5.36 3.80 -11.88
CA ASP A 242 -4.11 4.03 -12.53
C ASP A 242 -2.94 3.50 -11.67
N ILE A 243 -1.89 3.02 -12.32
CA ILE A 243 -0.61 2.70 -11.69
C ILE A 243 0.47 3.37 -12.53
N PHE A 244 1.31 4.18 -11.88
CA PHE A 244 2.42 4.88 -12.52
C PHE A 244 3.74 4.19 -12.18
N ILE A 245 4.56 3.93 -13.21
CA ILE A 245 5.86 3.26 -13.05
C ILE A 245 6.94 4.10 -13.72
N ALA A 246 7.90 4.61 -12.94
CA ALA A 246 9.08 5.28 -13.46
C ALA A 246 10.17 4.24 -13.64
N TYR A 247 10.72 4.10 -14.85
CA TYR A 247 11.69 3.06 -15.15
C TYR A 247 12.99 3.59 -15.74
N ALA A 248 14.10 3.03 -15.27
CA ALA A 248 15.44 3.22 -15.81
C ALA A 248 16.08 1.85 -16.08
N TRP A 249 17.14 1.83 -16.88
CA TRP A 249 17.83 0.58 -17.23
C TRP A 249 19.36 0.76 -17.26
N MET A 250 20.08 -0.30 -16.95
CA MET A 250 21.53 -0.35 -17.15
C MET A 250 21.88 -0.41 -18.65
N GLN A 251 22.87 0.38 -19.05
CA GLN A 251 23.49 0.23 -20.36
C GLN A 251 24.11 -1.17 -20.51
N ALA A 252 24.39 -1.57 -21.76
CA ALA A 252 25.18 -2.76 -22.01
C ALA A 252 26.60 -2.54 -21.45
N SER A 253 27.17 -3.55 -20.80
CA SER A 253 28.62 -3.59 -20.57
C SER A 253 29.36 -3.88 -21.89
N ASP A 254 30.69 -3.83 -21.86
CA ASP A 254 31.54 -4.19 -23.01
C ASP A 254 31.38 -5.67 -23.44
N THR A 255 30.86 -6.52 -22.55
CA THR A 255 30.66 -7.97 -22.81
C THR A 255 29.21 -8.30 -23.16
N GLU A 256 28.28 -7.35 -23.06
CA GLU A 256 26.86 -7.54 -23.33
C GLU A 256 26.47 -7.10 -24.73
N ALA A 257 25.68 -7.93 -25.41
CA ALA A 257 25.15 -7.59 -26.73
C ALA A 257 24.02 -6.54 -26.69
N LYS A 258 23.36 -6.35 -25.54
CA LYS A 258 22.18 -5.50 -25.37
C LYS A 258 22.18 -4.86 -24.00
N SER A 259 21.65 -3.64 -23.92
CA SER A 259 21.32 -3.01 -22.65
C SER A 259 20.15 -3.71 -21.97
N HIS A 260 19.99 -3.48 -20.67
CA HIS A 260 18.85 -3.95 -19.87
C HIS A 260 17.55 -3.17 -20.14
N LYS A 261 17.46 -2.36 -21.20
CA LYS A 261 16.23 -1.64 -21.55
C LYS A 261 15.07 -2.59 -21.85
N PRO A 262 13.91 -2.48 -21.17
CA PRO A 262 12.72 -3.25 -21.53
C PRO A 262 12.17 -2.73 -22.86
N ASN A 263 11.90 -3.63 -23.80
CA ASN A 263 11.35 -3.25 -25.09
C ASN A 263 9.82 -3.04 -25.02
N GLY A 264 9.25 -2.47 -26.09
CA GLY A 264 7.82 -2.16 -26.13
C GLY A 264 6.90 -3.38 -26.05
N THR A 265 7.36 -4.59 -26.39
CA THR A 265 6.57 -5.83 -26.26
C THR A 265 6.40 -6.21 -24.80
N VAL A 266 7.47 -6.15 -24.01
CA VAL A 266 7.48 -6.42 -22.57
C VAL A 266 6.51 -5.49 -21.85
N LEU A 267 6.68 -4.17 -22.02
CA LEU A 267 5.82 -3.18 -21.36
C LEU A 267 4.35 -3.32 -21.77
N LYS A 268 4.06 -3.60 -23.06
CA LYS A 268 2.68 -3.83 -23.54
C LYS A 268 2.05 -5.09 -22.94
N ALA A 269 2.83 -6.14 -22.68
CA ALA A 269 2.32 -7.35 -22.05
C ALA A 269 1.82 -7.04 -20.63
N VAL A 270 2.62 -6.33 -19.82
CA VAL A 270 2.24 -5.89 -18.47
C VAL A 270 1.02 -4.98 -18.52
N LYS A 271 1.01 -3.93 -19.35
CA LYS A 271 -0.18 -3.06 -19.53
C LYS A 271 -1.43 -3.86 -19.88
N LYS A 272 -1.31 -4.86 -20.75
CA LYS A 272 -2.43 -5.69 -21.19
C LYS A 272 -2.95 -6.58 -20.07
N ALA A 273 -2.11 -7.07 -19.17
CA ALA A 273 -2.56 -7.87 -18.02
C ALA A 273 -3.46 -7.03 -17.10
N PHE A 274 -2.99 -5.86 -16.69
CA PHE A 274 -3.73 -4.90 -15.86
C PHE A 274 -4.99 -4.35 -16.54
N ALA A 275 -4.93 -4.01 -17.83
CA ALA A 275 -6.11 -3.55 -18.58
C ALA A 275 -7.20 -4.64 -18.67
N ASN A 276 -6.83 -5.92 -18.60
CA ASN A 276 -7.78 -7.03 -18.57
C ASN A 276 -8.15 -7.47 -17.15
N ALA A 277 -7.61 -6.85 -16.09
CA ALA A 277 -7.91 -7.22 -14.71
C ALA A 277 -9.44 -7.16 -14.44
N PRO A 278 -9.99 -8.07 -13.61
CA PRO A 278 -11.42 -8.10 -13.31
C PRO A 278 -11.82 -7.03 -12.28
N VAL A 279 -11.11 -5.92 -12.22
CA VAL A 279 -11.32 -4.80 -11.30
C VAL A 279 -12.37 -3.86 -11.89
N SER A 280 -13.35 -3.46 -11.11
CA SER A 280 -14.43 -2.55 -11.54
C SER A 280 -14.12 -1.14 -11.10
N ASN A 281 -14.52 -0.16 -11.91
CA ASN A 281 -14.22 1.24 -11.67
C ASN A 281 -15.49 2.09 -11.56
N PRO A 282 -15.44 3.25 -10.87
CA PRO A 282 -16.59 4.16 -10.75
C PRO A 282 -17.18 4.66 -12.07
N ASN A 283 -16.39 4.70 -13.16
CA ASN A 283 -16.91 5.05 -14.50
C ASN A 283 -17.60 3.88 -15.24
N GLY A 284 -17.75 2.71 -14.60
CA GLY A 284 -18.38 1.52 -15.18
C GLY A 284 -17.47 0.68 -16.07
N THR A 285 -16.22 1.09 -16.31
CA THR A 285 -15.22 0.27 -17.02
C THR A 285 -14.55 -0.74 -16.10
N LYS A 286 -13.82 -1.70 -16.70
CA LYS A 286 -12.98 -2.65 -15.98
C LYS A 286 -11.50 -2.47 -16.29
N GLY A 287 -10.67 -3.04 -15.43
CA GLY A 287 -9.21 -3.06 -15.55
C GLY A 287 -8.56 -1.80 -15.00
N ILE A 288 -7.24 -1.82 -14.96
CA ILE A 288 -6.37 -0.77 -14.42
C ILE A 288 -5.52 -0.23 -15.57
N ASN A 289 -5.29 1.08 -15.60
CA ASN A 289 -4.35 1.68 -16.55
C ASN A 289 -2.95 1.63 -15.95
N VAL A 290 -1.94 1.29 -16.77
CA VAL A 290 -0.53 1.36 -16.34
C VAL A 290 0.21 2.38 -17.19
N HIS A 291 0.91 3.30 -16.53
CA HIS A 291 1.61 4.43 -17.11
C HIS A 291 3.11 4.31 -16.88
N PHE A 292 3.84 3.86 -17.90
CA PHE A 292 5.30 3.82 -17.87
C PHE A 292 5.90 5.19 -18.21
N SER A 293 6.75 5.70 -17.34
CA SER A 293 7.57 6.90 -17.53
C SER A 293 9.03 6.51 -17.69
N ASN A 294 9.58 6.76 -18.87
CA ASN A 294 10.98 6.45 -19.21
C ASN A 294 11.92 7.50 -18.60
N ARG A 295 12.86 7.05 -17.75
CA ARG A 295 13.85 7.90 -17.07
C ARG A 295 15.24 7.86 -17.68
N GLY A 296 15.41 7.12 -18.77
CA GLY A 296 16.69 6.96 -19.44
C GLY A 296 17.51 5.80 -18.89
N SER A 297 18.79 5.81 -19.24
CA SER A 297 19.74 4.78 -18.85
C SER A 297 20.62 5.22 -17.70
N VAL A 298 21.09 4.26 -16.92
CA VAL A 298 22.12 4.43 -15.89
C VAL A 298 23.40 3.67 -16.26
N PRO A 299 24.55 3.96 -15.62
CA PRO A 299 25.77 3.17 -15.79
C PRO A 299 25.52 1.68 -15.52
N HIS A 300 26.29 0.83 -16.20
CA HIS A 300 26.24 -0.60 -15.96
C HIS A 300 26.87 -0.93 -14.61
N ASP A 301 26.22 -1.82 -13.86
CA ASP A 301 26.78 -2.48 -12.68
C ASP A 301 26.46 -3.98 -12.79
N ASP A 302 27.49 -4.82 -12.79
CA ASP A 302 27.35 -6.27 -12.90
C ASP A 302 26.67 -6.88 -11.65
N ASP A 303 26.66 -6.17 -10.52
CA ASP A 303 26.12 -6.66 -9.26
C ASP A 303 25.79 -5.52 -8.27
N LEU A 304 24.50 -5.19 -8.13
CA LEU A 304 24.08 -4.21 -7.13
C LEU A 304 24.38 -4.70 -5.70
N LEU A 305 25.35 -4.06 -5.02
CA LEU A 305 25.79 -4.48 -3.69
C LEU A 305 26.45 -3.31 -2.89
N PRO A 306 25.83 -2.82 -1.80
CA PRO A 306 24.49 -3.17 -1.28
C PRO A 306 23.36 -2.78 -2.25
N VAL A 307 22.33 -3.63 -2.33
CA VAL A 307 21.28 -3.54 -3.37
C VAL A 307 20.56 -2.20 -3.35
N TRP A 308 19.98 -1.82 -2.20
CA TRP A 308 19.13 -0.64 -2.10
C TRP A 308 19.91 0.67 -2.07
N ASP A 309 21.09 0.71 -1.44
CA ASP A 309 21.97 1.88 -1.47
C ASP A 309 22.35 2.26 -2.90
N GLN A 310 22.72 1.26 -3.72
CA GLN A 310 23.06 1.50 -5.12
C GLN A 310 21.81 1.80 -5.96
N PHE A 311 20.69 1.11 -5.72
CA PHE A 311 19.41 1.44 -6.37
C PHE A 311 19.06 2.92 -6.14
N ASP A 312 19.14 3.40 -4.91
CA ASP A 312 18.81 4.79 -4.56
C ASP A 312 19.81 5.78 -5.16
N ALA A 313 21.11 5.45 -5.14
CA ALA A 313 22.12 6.26 -5.82
C ALA A 313 21.84 6.45 -7.33
N LEU A 314 21.26 5.42 -7.98
CA LEU A 314 20.92 5.45 -9.40
C LEU A 314 19.55 6.11 -9.67
N MET A 315 18.55 5.85 -8.83
CA MET A 315 17.15 6.24 -9.07
C MET A 315 16.77 7.59 -8.47
N ASN A 316 17.37 8.01 -7.35
CA ASN A 316 17.06 9.29 -6.71
C ASN A 316 17.33 10.51 -7.62
N PRO A 317 18.40 10.55 -8.44
CA PRO A 317 18.60 11.62 -9.40
C PRO A 317 17.57 11.66 -10.54
N LEU A 318 16.85 10.56 -10.77
CA LEU A 318 15.94 10.37 -11.91
C LEU A 318 14.46 10.54 -11.54
N VAL A 319 14.13 10.42 -10.25
CA VAL A 319 12.77 10.50 -9.70
C VAL A 319 12.80 11.36 -8.43
N SER A 320 12.23 12.56 -8.53
CA SER A 320 12.17 13.50 -7.40
C SER A 320 11.29 12.98 -6.26
N GLU A 321 11.44 13.53 -5.05
CA GLU A 321 10.60 13.20 -3.89
C GLU A 321 9.11 13.35 -4.20
N ALA A 322 8.72 14.44 -4.87
CA ALA A 322 7.35 14.65 -5.35
C ALA A 322 6.88 13.52 -6.29
N GLU A 323 7.74 13.01 -7.17
CA GLU A 323 7.40 11.91 -8.07
C GLU A 323 7.30 10.56 -7.36
N ARG A 324 7.99 10.35 -6.24
CA ARG A 324 7.90 9.08 -5.47
C ARG A 324 6.51 8.87 -4.87
N LYS A 325 5.77 9.95 -4.57
CA LYS A 325 4.35 9.89 -4.19
C LYS A 325 3.41 9.34 -5.27
N ILE A 326 3.91 9.22 -6.50
CA ILE A 326 3.09 8.78 -7.64
C ILE A 326 3.64 7.51 -8.28
N TYR A 327 4.96 7.38 -8.38
CA TYR A 327 5.61 6.36 -9.20
C TYR A 327 6.16 5.22 -8.35
N HIS A 328 5.76 3.99 -8.71
CA HIS A 328 6.62 2.85 -8.41
C HIS A 328 7.91 2.96 -9.24
N ARG A 329 9.08 2.76 -8.63
CA ARG A 329 10.38 2.89 -9.29
C ARG A 329 10.90 1.51 -9.71
N MET A 330 11.11 1.34 -11.01
CA MET A 330 11.62 0.10 -11.62
C MET A 330 13.04 0.32 -12.14
N LEU A 331 14.00 -0.46 -11.65
CA LEU A 331 15.33 -0.55 -12.24
C LEU A 331 15.49 -1.88 -12.98
N ASN A 332 15.73 -1.81 -14.29
CA ASN A 332 16.12 -2.98 -15.07
C ASN A 332 17.66 -3.11 -14.99
N ALA A 333 18.14 -3.99 -14.11
CA ALA A 333 19.54 -4.16 -13.73
C ALA A 333 20.13 -5.46 -14.31
N HIS A 334 21.46 -5.60 -14.23
CA HIS A 334 22.14 -6.85 -14.59
C HIS A 334 21.91 -7.93 -13.51
N ALA A 335 22.35 -7.69 -12.28
CA ALA A 335 22.17 -8.59 -11.14
C ALA A 335 22.24 -7.82 -9.81
N TYR A 336 22.04 -8.54 -8.71
CA TYR A 336 22.20 -8.00 -7.36
C TYR A 336 22.64 -9.09 -6.37
N GLY A 337 23.25 -8.67 -5.26
CA GLY A 337 23.51 -9.51 -4.09
C GLY A 337 24.39 -10.74 -4.33
N GLY A 338 25.15 -10.80 -5.42
CA GLY A 338 25.95 -11.99 -5.77
C GLY A 338 25.13 -13.17 -6.31
N GLY A 339 23.81 -13.04 -6.43
CA GLY A 339 22.90 -14.12 -6.86
C GLY A 339 22.52 -14.06 -8.35
N GLY A 340 21.69 -15.03 -8.78
CA GLY A 340 21.09 -15.10 -10.12
C GLY A 340 19.57 -14.97 -10.08
N SER A 341 19.05 -14.14 -9.17
CA SER A 341 17.61 -13.91 -9.02
C SER A 341 17.04 -13.13 -10.20
N SER A 342 15.79 -13.43 -10.57
CA SER A 342 15.11 -12.74 -11.68
C SER A 342 14.71 -11.30 -11.36
N GLY A 343 14.43 -10.99 -10.10
CA GLY A 343 13.99 -9.67 -9.66
C GLY A 343 13.99 -9.57 -8.14
N LEU A 344 13.64 -8.39 -7.61
CA LEU A 344 13.46 -8.13 -6.19
C LEU A 344 12.60 -6.88 -5.96
N SER A 345 11.66 -6.96 -5.01
CA SER A 345 10.97 -5.78 -4.46
C SER A 345 11.56 -5.35 -3.12
N ARG A 346 11.50 -4.05 -2.80
CA ARG A 346 11.98 -3.50 -1.50
C ARG A 346 11.20 -4.03 -0.30
N GLY A 347 9.99 -4.54 -0.52
CA GLY A 347 9.18 -5.15 0.53
C GLY A 347 7.76 -5.42 0.06
N ILE A 348 6.89 -5.79 1.00
CA ILE A 348 5.47 -6.09 0.70
C ILE A 348 4.57 -5.39 1.73
N PRO A 349 3.74 -4.41 1.35
CA PRO A 349 3.80 -3.65 0.09
C PRO A 349 5.01 -2.71 0.03
N ALA A 350 5.33 -2.18 -1.15
CA ALA A 350 6.46 -1.27 -1.39
C ALA A 350 6.28 -0.45 -2.69
N SER A 351 7.18 0.49 -2.96
CA SER A 351 7.18 1.34 -4.15
C SER A 351 8.32 1.01 -5.13
N ASP A 352 9.34 0.27 -4.71
CA ASP A 352 10.57 0.08 -5.48
C ASP A 352 10.85 -1.37 -5.81
N PHE A 353 11.30 -1.62 -7.03
CA PHE A 353 11.60 -2.97 -7.48
C PHE A 353 12.62 -3.03 -8.62
N ILE A 354 13.22 -4.22 -8.76
CA ILE A 354 14.32 -4.52 -9.69
C ILE A 354 13.90 -5.70 -10.57
N GLU A 355 14.19 -5.62 -11.88
CA GLU A 355 14.26 -6.78 -12.77
C GLU A 355 15.73 -7.03 -13.13
N SER A 356 16.25 -8.24 -12.89
CA SER A 356 17.69 -8.55 -12.87
C SER A 356 18.06 -9.85 -13.60
N LEU A 357 17.67 -9.99 -14.87
CA LEU A 357 17.90 -11.19 -15.67
C LEU A 357 19.29 -11.25 -16.36
N GLY A 358 20.25 -10.42 -15.96
CA GLY A 358 21.57 -10.31 -16.62
C GLY A 358 22.45 -11.55 -16.47
N ARG A 359 22.26 -12.33 -15.40
CA ARG A 359 22.97 -13.61 -15.19
C ARG A 359 22.28 -14.83 -15.79
N PHE A 360 21.14 -14.64 -16.45
CA PHE A 360 20.46 -15.72 -17.14
C PHE A 360 21.14 -15.99 -18.49
N PRO A 361 21.14 -17.24 -19.00
CA PRO A 361 21.67 -17.54 -20.34
C PRO A 361 21.03 -16.71 -21.45
N THR A 362 19.80 -16.23 -21.23
CA THR A 362 19.02 -15.39 -22.13
C THR A 362 19.28 -13.88 -22.00
N ASN A 363 20.31 -13.44 -21.25
CA ASN A 363 20.61 -12.04 -20.92
C ASN A 363 20.27 -11.05 -22.08
N PRO A 364 19.39 -10.05 -21.85
CA PRO A 364 18.75 -9.64 -20.58
C PRO A 364 17.35 -10.27 -20.36
N GLY A 365 17.19 -11.55 -20.68
CA GLY A 365 15.93 -12.29 -20.59
C GLY A 365 15.09 -12.25 -21.87
N THR A 366 14.26 -13.29 -22.07
CA THR A 366 13.24 -13.32 -23.13
C THR A 366 12.07 -12.37 -22.82
N ASN A 367 11.29 -11.97 -23.83
CA ASN A 367 10.14 -11.08 -23.60
C ASN A 367 9.13 -11.62 -22.55
N GLN A 368 8.99 -12.96 -22.47
CA GLN A 368 8.08 -13.62 -21.55
C GLN A 368 8.63 -13.61 -20.12
N GLN A 369 9.92 -13.94 -19.95
CA GLN A 369 10.61 -13.85 -18.66
C GLN A 369 10.55 -12.43 -18.09
N ARG A 370 10.95 -11.43 -18.88
CA ARG A 370 10.96 -10.02 -18.47
C ARG A 370 9.57 -9.52 -18.05
N ALA A 371 8.54 -9.84 -18.85
CA ALA A 371 7.19 -9.39 -18.54
C ALA A 371 6.59 -10.11 -17.32
N GLY A 372 6.96 -11.37 -17.11
CA GLY A 372 6.61 -12.15 -15.94
C GLY A 372 7.24 -11.59 -14.67
N THR A 373 8.56 -11.40 -14.67
CA THR A 373 9.31 -10.80 -13.57
C THR A 373 8.80 -9.40 -13.24
N ILE A 374 8.70 -8.48 -14.22
CA ILE A 374 8.20 -7.12 -13.95
C ILE A 374 6.82 -7.13 -13.30
N MET A 375 5.94 -8.04 -13.73
CA MET A 375 4.61 -8.17 -13.13
C MET A 375 4.68 -8.81 -11.74
N HIS A 376 5.58 -9.77 -11.51
CA HIS A 376 5.80 -10.40 -10.21
C HIS A 376 6.28 -9.39 -9.16
N GLU A 377 7.33 -8.65 -9.47
CA GLU A 377 7.91 -7.68 -8.54
C GLU A 377 6.97 -6.49 -8.27
N LEU A 378 6.24 -6.05 -9.30
CA LEU A 378 5.17 -5.08 -9.10
C LEU A 378 4.05 -5.66 -8.22
N GLY A 379 3.82 -6.97 -8.25
CA GLY A 379 2.88 -7.66 -7.36
C GLY A 379 3.26 -7.51 -5.89
N HIS A 380 4.55 -7.66 -5.56
CA HIS A 380 5.07 -7.41 -4.20
C HIS A 380 4.86 -5.97 -3.76
N ASN A 381 5.18 -5.01 -4.63
CA ASN A 381 4.87 -3.61 -4.39
C ASN A 381 3.39 -3.37 -4.06
N LEU A 382 2.51 -4.11 -4.75
CA LEU A 382 1.06 -4.06 -4.55
C LEU A 382 0.54 -5.01 -3.44
N GLY A 383 1.43 -5.51 -2.57
CA GLY A 383 1.05 -6.29 -1.38
C GLY A 383 0.82 -7.78 -1.62
N LEU A 384 1.14 -8.31 -2.80
CA LEU A 384 0.97 -9.73 -3.13
C LEU A 384 2.16 -10.58 -2.67
N ARG A 385 1.90 -11.87 -2.44
CA ARG A 385 2.84 -12.86 -1.91
C ARG A 385 2.87 -14.10 -2.80
N HIS A 386 3.93 -14.89 -2.73
CA HIS A 386 4.12 -16.06 -3.59
C HIS A 386 3.03 -17.13 -3.50
N GLY A 387 2.29 -17.16 -2.38
CA GLY A 387 1.24 -18.12 -2.14
C GLY A 387 -0.18 -17.55 -2.22
N GLY A 388 -0.38 -16.24 -2.37
CA GLY A 388 -1.68 -15.60 -2.12
C GLY A 388 -1.83 -15.18 -0.65
N PRO A 389 -2.57 -15.90 0.22
CA PRO A 389 -2.75 -15.48 1.61
C PRO A 389 -1.50 -15.70 2.50
N ASP A 390 -0.47 -16.38 1.98
CA ASP A 390 0.75 -16.75 2.68
C ASP A 390 1.96 -16.71 1.71
N HIS A 391 3.14 -17.06 2.23
CA HIS A 391 4.41 -17.12 1.48
C HIS A 391 4.80 -18.52 1.00
N VAL A 392 3.88 -19.48 1.03
CA VAL A 392 4.18 -20.86 0.61
C VAL A 392 4.33 -20.89 -0.90
N ASN A 393 5.49 -21.38 -1.36
CA ASN A 393 5.81 -21.46 -2.78
C ASN A 393 5.16 -22.67 -3.45
N TYR A 394 5.19 -22.68 -4.78
CA TYR A 394 4.84 -23.86 -5.60
C TYR A 394 3.44 -24.43 -5.34
N LYS A 395 2.47 -23.59 -4.98
CA LYS A 395 1.08 -24.02 -4.79
C LYS A 395 0.34 -24.19 -6.12
N PRO A 396 -0.12 -25.40 -6.49
CA PRO A 396 -0.91 -25.59 -7.73
C PRO A 396 -2.27 -24.89 -7.71
N ASN A 397 -2.82 -24.64 -6.53
CA ASN A 397 -4.05 -23.87 -6.34
C ASN A 397 -3.83 -22.36 -6.26
N HIS A 398 -2.65 -21.86 -6.65
CA HIS A 398 -2.36 -20.44 -6.80
C HIS A 398 -2.06 -20.11 -8.27
N LEU A 399 -3.13 -19.85 -9.04
CA LEU A 399 -3.04 -19.56 -10.47
C LEU A 399 -2.67 -18.08 -10.69
N SER A 400 -1.40 -17.76 -10.44
CA SER A 400 -0.84 -16.42 -10.53
C SER A 400 0.61 -16.43 -11.02
N VAL A 401 1.06 -15.31 -11.61
CA VAL A 401 2.48 -15.03 -11.87
C VAL A 401 3.29 -14.87 -10.58
N MET A 402 2.64 -14.62 -9.43
CA MET A 402 3.26 -14.64 -8.11
C MET A 402 3.74 -16.05 -7.69
N SER A 403 3.20 -17.10 -8.30
CA SER A 403 3.73 -18.45 -8.12
C SER A 403 4.96 -18.69 -9.00
N TYR A 404 6.03 -19.22 -8.43
CA TYR A 404 7.25 -19.57 -9.17
C TYR A 404 7.03 -20.56 -10.32
N PHE A 405 6.00 -21.40 -10.25
CA PHE A 405 5.63 -22.25 -11.38
C PHE A 405 5.25 -21.46 -12.65
N ASN A 406 4.84 -20.21 -12.49
CA ASN A 406 4.25 -19.40 -13.56
C ASN A 406 5.00 -18.07 -13.80
N GLN A 407 5.98 -17.70 -12.96
CA GLN A 407 6.66 -16.41 -13.06
C GLN A 407 7.35 -16.23 -14.41
N LEU A 408 8.28 -17.11 -14.81
CA LEU A 408 8.96 -17.01 -16.12
C LEU A 408 8.05 -17.43 -17.28
N GLY A 409 7.55 -18.67 -17.23
CA GLY A 409 6.81 -19.29 -18.34
C GLY A 409 5.36 -18.82 -18.49
N GLY A 410 4.84 -18.03 -17.55
CA GLY A 410 3.44 -17.61 -17.50
C GLY A 410 2.47 -18.73 -17.10
N LEU A 411 1.25 -18.35 -16.73
CA LEU A 411 0.16 -19.30 -16.51
C LEU A 411 -0.20 -20.01 -17.81
N ILE A 412 -0.56 -21.30 -17.71
CA ILE A 412 -1.10 -22.05 -18.83
C ILE A 412 -2.56 -21.66 -19.02
N TYR A 413 -2.86 -20.81 -20.01
CA TYR A 413 -4.22 -20.38 -20.33
C TYR A 413 -4.57 -20.70 -21.78
N LYS A 414 -5.51 -21.63 -21.98
CA LYS A 414 -5.91 -22.17 -23.30
C LYS A 414 -4.70 -22.69 -24.10
N GLY A 415 -3.79 -23.38 -23.41
CA GLY A 415 -2.56 -23.93 -24.00
C GLY A 415 -1.53 -22.88 -24.41
N LYS A 416 -1.62 -21.65 -23.91
CA LYS A 416 -0.67 -20.57 -24.18
C LYS A 416 -0.22 -19.89 -22.88
N PRO A 417 1.02 -19.40 -22.80
CA PRO A 417 1.47 -18.53 -21.72
C PRO A 417 0.59 -17.30 -21.56
N ARG A 418 0.33 -16.93 -20.32
CA ARG A 418 -0.35 -15.70 -19.94
C ARG A 418 0.22 -15.19 -18.62
N ILE A 419 0.62 -13.94 -18.57
CA ILE A 419 0.87 -13.24 -17.30
C ILE A 419 -0.44 -12.68 -16.75
N ASP A 420 -0.73 -12.94 -15.48
CA ASP A 420 -1.97 -12.59 -14.80
C ASP A 420 -1.81 -12.82 -13.29
N TYR A 421 -2.46 -12.02 -12.45
CA TYR A 421 -2.70 -12.40 -11.06
C TYR A 421 -3.93 -13.30 -10.96
N GLU A 422 -4.05 -13.98 -9.82
CA GLU A 422 -5.17 -14.86 -9.52
C GLU A 422 -6.51 -14.10 -9.59
N ARG A 423 -7.41 -14.58 -10.44
CA ARG A 423 -8.72 -13.95 -10.68
C ARG A 423 -9.85 -14.51 -9.83
N TYR A 424 -9.63 -15.67 -9.25
CA TYR A 424 -10.67 -16.57 -8.84
C TYR A 424 -10.39 -17.05 -7.43
N ASP A 425 -11.43 -17.13 -6.62
CA ASP A 425 -11.35 -17.75 -5.29
C ASP A 425 -11.25 -19.27 -5.45
N ILE A 426 -10.02 -19.79 -5.52
CA ILE A 426 -9.71 -21.22 -5.59
C ILE A 426 -9.70 -21.79 -4.17
N LYS A 427 -10.24 -22.99 -4.00
CA LYS A 427 -10.30 -23.66 -2.69
C LYS A 427 -8.93 -24.20 -2.28
N ASN A 428 -8.77 -24.37 -0.97
CA ASN A 428 -7.63 -25.07 -0.39
C ASN A 428 -7.52 -26.50 -0.96
N LEU A 429 -6.29 -26.99 -1.09
CA LEU A 429 -6.00 -28.39 -1.38
C LEU A 429 -5.48 -29.07 -0.12
N ASP A 430 -6.09 -30.18 0.25
CA ASP A 430 -5.61 -31.03 1.34
C ASP A 430 -4.75 -32.14 0.73
N GLU A 431 -3.43 -32.02 0.86
CA GLU A 431 -2.45 -32.97 0.31
C GLU A 431 -2.51 -34.35 0.98
N THR A 432 -3.27 -34.49 2.08
CA THR A 432 -3.52 -35.77 2.73
C THR A 432 -4.78 -36.48 2.20
N ALA A 433 -5.58 -35.79 1.37
CA ALA A 433 -6.84 -36.32 0.85
C ALA A 433 -7.22 -35.71 -0.52
N LEU A 434 -6.29 -35.73 -1.48
CA LEU A 434 -6.50 -35.16 -2.81
C LEU A 434 -7.45 -36.02 -3.65
N ASN A 435 -8.17 -35.35 -4.56
CA ASN A 435 -9.08 -35.99 -5.50
C ASN A 435 -8.69 -35.63 -6.93
N GLU A 436 -8.08 -36.57 -7.64
CA GLU A 436 -7.59 -36.36 -9.00
C GLU A 436 -8.72 -36.13 -9.99
N LYS A 437 -9.85 -36.84 -9.80
CA LYS A 437 -11.03 -36.68 -10.65
C LYS A 437 -11.55 -35.23 -10.62
N ARG A 438 -11.39 -34.52 -9.50
CA ARG A 438 -11.80 -33.11 -9.32
C ARG A 438 -10.71 -32.10 -9.66
N GLY A 439 -9.44 -32.38 -9.39
CA GLY A 439 -8.39 -31.37 -9.59
C GLY A 439 -8.63 -30.11 -8.73
N LEU A 440 -8.50 -28.93 -9.32
CA LEU A 440 -8.74 -27.63 -8.68
C LEU A 440 -10.23 -27.26 -8.63
N ASP A 441 -10.70 -26.83 -7.45
CA ASP A 441 -12.06 -26.35 -7.24
C ASP A 441 -12.10 -24.83 -7.02
N ARG A 442 -13.13 -24.16 -7.54
CA ARG A 442 -13.40 -22.73 -7.34
C ARG A 442 -14.68 -22.49 -6.52
N VAL A 443 -14.69 -21.48 -5.68
CA VAL A 443 -15.93 -20.94 -5.08
C VAL A 443 -16.84 -20.37 -6.19
N GLY A 444 -18.13 -20.68 -6.14
CA GLY A 444 -19.10 -20.26 -7.16
C GLY A 444 -19.00 -21.00 -8.50
N GLY A 445 -18.38 -22.20 -8.51
CA GLY A 445 -18.37 -23.12 -9.66
C GLY A 445 -17.09 -23.05 -10.50
N ASP A 446 -16.60 -24.20 -10.92
CA ASP A 446 -15.27 -24.45 -11.51
C ASP A 446 -15.17 -24.18 -13.03
N GLY A 447 -16.28 -23.90 -13.70
CA GLY A 447 -16.34 -23.70 -15.16
C GLY A 447 -15.23 -22.82 -15.77
N PRO A 448 -14.83 -21.69 -15.16
CA PRO A 448 -13.72 -20.87 -15.64
C PRO A 448 -12.36 -21.59 -15.69
N LEU A 449 -12.09 -22.50 -14.75
CA LEU A 449 -10.83 -23.24 -14.62
C LEU A 449 -10.62 -24.26 -15.76
N LYS A 450 -11.66 -24.60 -16.53
CA LYS A 450 -11.53 -25.42 -17.75
C LYS A 450 -10.54 -24.86 -18.77
N LYS A 451 -10.33 -23.54 -18.75
CA LYS A 451 -9.40 -22.81 -19.63
C LYS A 451 -7.97 -22.79 -19.10
N TYR A 452 -7.76 -23.16 -17.84
CA TYR A 452 -6.46 -23.13 -17.20
C TYR A 452 -5.83 -24.52 -17.20
N GLY A 453 -4.52 -24.57 -17.37
CA GLY A 453 -3.70 -25.68 -16.93
C GLY A 453 -3.28 -25.51 -15.46
N VAL A 454 -2.50 -26.45 -14.96
CA VAL A 454 -1.93 -26.43 -13.60
C VAL A 454 -0.55 -27.08 -13.63
N ARG A 455 0.38 -26.54 -12.82
CA ARG A 455 1.72 -27.08 -12.57
C ARG A 455 1.80 -27.47 -11.10
N TYR A 456 2.50 -28.57 -10.82
CA TYR A 456 2.64 -29.16 -9.48
C TYR A 456 3.87 -30.07 -9.46
N TYR A 457 4.40 -30.33 -8.28
CA TYR A 457 5.31 -31.46 -8.07
C TYR A 457 4.49 -32.75 -7.93
N SER A 458 4.87 -33.81 -8.63
CA SER A 458 4.27 -35.13 -8.45
C SER A 458 4.82 -35.77 -7.18
N CYS A 459 4.05 -35.70 -6.09
CA CYS A 459 4.35 -36.27 -4.78
C CYS A 459 5.77 -35.99 -4.26
N GLY A 460 6.23 -34.74 -4.39
CA GLY A 460 7.54 -34.28 -3.94
C GLY A 460 8.71 -34.74 -4.82
N THR A 461 8.44 -35.17 -6.06
CA THR A 461 9.48 -35.64 -6.99
C THR A 461 9.75 -34.62 -8.10
N ALA A 462 9.23 -34.85 -9.31
CA ALA A 462 9.41 -33.98 -10.46
C ALA A 462 8.28 -32.96 -10.57
N ALA A 463 8.62 -31.74 -10.99
CA ALA A 463 7.61 -30.79 -11.43
C ALA A 463 7.03 -31.29 -12.76
N THR A 464 5.70 -31.28 -12.84
CA THR A 464 4.94 -31.69 -14.02
C THR A 464 3.80 -30.70 -14.23
N SER A 465 3.05 -30.90 -15.32
CA SER A 465 1.95 -30.02 -15.65
C SER A 465 0.82 -30.75 -16.36
N LYS A 466 -0.37 -30.18 -16.18
CA LYS A 466 -1.51 -30.45 -17.03
C LYS A 466 -1.88 -29.22 -17.81
N ASN A 467 -1.83 -29.31 -19.14
CA ASN A 467 -1.93 -28.14 -20.02
C ASN A 467 -3.33 -27.53 -20.21
N SER A 468 -4.38 -28.15 -19.64
CA SER A 468 -5.74 -27.61 -19.66
C SER A 468 -6.63 -28.33 -18.66
N LYS A 469 -7.83 -27.79 -18.40
CA LYS A 469 -8.83 -28.39 -17.51
C LYS A 469 -8.22 -28.76 -16.15
N SER A 470 -7.66 -27.77 -15.48
CA SER A 470 -7.15 -27.92 -14.11
C SER A 470 -8.23 -28.35 -13.12
N ASN A 471 -9.51 -28.21 -13.47
CA ASN A 471 -10.68 -28.55 -12.65
C ASN A 471 -11.24 -29.97 -12.84
N ALA A 472 -10.51 -30.89 -13.48
CA ALA A 472 -10.96 -32.28 -13.58
C ALA A 472 -9.83 -33.17 -14.03
N ARG A 473 -9.69 -34.38 -13.49
CA ARG A 473 -8.72 -35.41 -13.94
C ARG A 473 -7.28 -34.89 -13.96
N VAL A 474 -6.79 -34.34 -12.86
CA VAL A 474 -5.38 -33.98 -12.69
C VAL A 474 -4.68 -35.15 -12.02
N ASP A 475 -3.68 -35.73 -12.70
CA ASP A 475 -2.93 -36.92 -12.25
C ASP A 475 -1.84 -36.49 -11.27
N TRP A 476 -2.21 -36.25 -10.02
CA TRP A 476 -1.32 -35.60 -9.06
C TRP A 476 -0.10 -36.47 -8.73
N ASN A 477 -0.21 -37.80 -8.84
CA ASN A 477 0.87 -38.75 -8.58
C ASN A 477 1.58 -39.27 -9.85
N ASP A 478 1.16 -38.80 -11.03
CA ASP A 478 1.73 -39.13 -12.35
C ASP A 478 1.80 -40.64 -12.64
N ASN A 479 0.81 -41.41 -12.15
CA ASN A 479 0.76 -42.86 -12.36
C ASN A 479 0.03 -43.27 -13.66
N GLY A 480 -0.48 -42.31 -14.42
CA GLY A 480 -1.24 -42.48 -15.65
C GLY A 480 -2.75 -42.68 -15.44
N ASN A 481 -3.24 -42.66 -14.20
CA ASN A 481 -4.65 -42.83 -13.84
C ASN A 481 -5.18 -41.61 -13.07
N PRO A 482 -5.76 -40.60 -13.76
CA PRO A 482 -6.23 -39.36 -13.13
C PRO A 482 -7.62 -39.49 -12.48
N THR A 483 -7.84 -40.56 -11.73
CA THR A 483 -9.13 -40.84 -11.08
C THR A 483 -8.99 -41.27 -9.63
N ASP A 484 -7.76 -41.30 -9.08
CA ASP A 484 -7.52 -41.73 -7.72
C ASP A 484 -8.13 -40.75 -6.71
N ASN A 485 -8.70 -41.31 -5.64
CA ASN A 485 -9.36 -40.55 -4.58
C ASN A 485 -9.66 -41.44 -3.34
N PRO A 486 -9.19 -41.08 -2.14
CA PRO A 486 -8.19 -40.04 -1.88
C PRO A 486 -6.78 -40.49 -2.27
N ILE A 487 -5.87 -39.54 -2.48
CA ILE A 487 -4.42 -39.79 -2.49
C ILE A 487 -3.71 -38.83 -1.54
N VAL A 488 -2.57 -39.29 -1.02
CA VAL A 488 -1.64 -38.48 -0.22
C VAL A 488 -0.46 -38.13 -1.11
N CYS A 489 -0.23 -36.85 -1.37
CA CYS A 489 0.76 -36.41 -2.34
C CYS A 489 1.21 -34.98 -2.04
N ASN A 490 2.51 -34.78 -1.84
CA ASN A 490 3.11 -33.44 -1.68
C ASN A 490 3.19 -32.75 -3.05
N LEU A 491 2.42 -31.70 -3.26
CA LEU A 491 2.28 -31.00 -4.54
C LEU A 491 3.19 -29.78 -4.68
N ASN A 492 3.73 -29.26 -3.56
CA ASN A 492 4.61 -28.09 -3.56
C ASN A 492 6.08 -28.42 -3.29
N ASN A 493 6.39 -29.67 -2.95
CA ASN A 493 7.72 -30.16 -2.60
C ASN A 493 8.38 -29.43 -1.41
N GLU A 494 7.58 -28.95 -0.46
CA GLU A 494 8.06 -28.28 0.75
C GLU A 494 7.43 -28.90 2.01
N GLY A 495 8.23 -29.15 3.06
CA GLY A 495 7.71 -29.47 4.40
C GLY A 495 6.86 -30.75 4.56
N GLY A 496 6.69 -31.57 3.52
CA GLY A 496 5.81 -32.74 3.53
C GLY A 496 4.38 -32.39 3.10
N THR A 497 3.41 -33.29 3.33
CA THR A 497 2.01 -33.04 2.96
C THR A 497 1.30 -32.15 3.99
N THR A 498 0.60 -31.12 3.51
CA THR A 498 -0.16 -30.17 4.32
C THR A 498 -1.47 -29.74 3.65
N THR A 499 -2.18 -28.78 4.23
CA THR A 499 -3.24 -28.06 3.51
C THR A 499 -2.66 -26.82 2.86
N LEU A 500 -2.66 -26.78 1.53
CA LEU A 500 -2.27 -25.61 0.76
C LEU A 500 -3.40 -24.59 0.77
N LEU A 501 -3.24 -23.52 1.55
CA LEU A 501 -4.22 -22.44 1.68
C LEU A 501 -4.34 -21.66 0.37
N ALA A 502 -5.56 -21.26 0.04
CA ALA A 502 -5.88 -20.38 -1.09
C ALA A 502 -6.98 -19.39 -0.66
N ARG A 503 -7.99 -19.17 -1.49
CA ARG A 503 -9.08 -18.19 -1.25
C ARG A 503 -8.65 -16.74 -1.19
N TYR A 504 -7.69 -16.38 -2.02
CA TYR A 504 -7.15 -15.02 -2.08
C TYR A 504 -7.11 -14.55 -3.54
N PRO A 505 -8.25 -14.18 -4.15
CA PRO A 505 -8.25 -13.63 -5.50
C PRO A 505 -7.47 -12.31 -5.50
N GLU A 506 -6.23 -12.36 -5.98
CA GLU A 506 -5.25 -11.29 -5.83
C GLU A 506 -5.68 -9.96 -6.44
N TRP A 507 -6.35 -9.96 -7.60
CA TRP A 507 -6.86 -8.72 -8.20
C TRP A 507 -7.82 -7.93 -7.31
N GLN A 508 -8.41 -8.57 -6.29
CA GLN A 508 -9.29 -7.93 -5.30
C GLN A 508 -8.57 -7.50 -4.03
N ASN A 509 -7.31 -7.92 -3.85
CA ASN A 509 -6.53 -7.73 -2.64
C ASN A 509 -5.18 -7.03 -2.91
N ILE A 510 -5.07 -6.32 -4.04
CA ILE A 510 -3.94 -5.43 -4.30
C ILE A 510 -4.07 -4.16 -3.48
N VAL A 511 -2.95 -3.75 -2.90
CA VAL A 511 -2.72 -2.48 -2.20
C VAL A 511 -2.16 -1.50 -3.22
N TYR A 512 -2.78 -0.34 -3.41
CA TYR A 512 -2.37 0.61 -4.46
C TYR A 512 -1.40 1.69 -3.93
N ASP A 513 -1.51 2.03 -2.65
CA ASP A 513 -0.75 3.03 -1.91
C ASP A 513 0.41 2.40 -1.11
N GLY A 514 1.20 1.55 -1.79
CA GLY A 514 2.34 0.83 -1.23
C GLY A 514 3.67 1.57 -1.41
N GLY A 515 4.53 1.47 -0.40
CA GLY A 515 5.72 2.29 -0.31
C GLY A 515 5.40 3.78 -0.38
N ASP A 516 6.28 4.58 -0.97
CA ASP A 516 6.13 6.03 -1.13
C ASP A 516 4.85 6.48 -1.84
N VAL A 517 4.13 5.59 -2.54
CA VAL A 517 3.00 5.95 -3.39
C VAL A 517 1.76 6.30 -2.56
N GLY A 518 1.12 7.42 -2.92
CA GLY A 518 -0.10 7.90 -2.31
C GLY A 518 0.12 8.96 -1.24
N PRO A 519 -0.94 9.35 -0.49
CA PRO A 519 -0.87 10.38 0.54
C PRO A 519 -0.11 9.94 1.81
N GLY A 520 0.28 8.66 1.93
CA GLY A 520 1.07 8.10 3.04
C GLY A 520 2.58 7.90 2.74
N LYS A 521 3.31 7.25 3.66
CA LYS A 521 4.78 7.21 3.84
C LYS A 521 5.55 6.54 2.70
N PRO A 522 6.84 6.87 2.57
CA PRO A 522 7.86 6.03 1.93
C PRO A 522 7.95 4.56 2.38
N ALA A 523 8.42 3.67 1.52
CA ALA A 523 8.49 2.21 1.75
C ALA A 523 9.32 1.78 2.95
N GLU A 524 10.34 2.55 3.31
CA GLU A 524 11.22 2.27 4.45
C GLU A 524 10.51 2.38 5.80
N GLU A 525 9.31 2.95 5.82
CA GLU A 525 8.62 3.34 7.03
C GLU A 525 7.17 2.83 7.13
N LEU A 526 6.73 2.04 6.14
CA LEU A 526 5.47 1.31 6.22
C LEU A 526 5.64 0.07 7.12
N ASN A 527 4.54 -0.39 7.71
CA ASN A 527 4.43 -1.73 8.29
C ASN A 527 4.49 -2.78 7.16
N MET A 528 5.64 -2.89 6.50
CA MET A 528 5.95 -3.94 5.56
C MET A 528 5.60 -5.26 6.25
N VAL A 529 4.72 -6.01 5.62
CA VAL A 529 4.41 -7.34 6.12
C VAL A 529 5.60 -8.28 5.93
N THR A 530 6.53 -7.92 5.04
CA THR A 530 7.76 -8.67 4.77
C THR A 530 8.82 -7.69 4.25
N SER A 531 10.00 -7.69 4.86
CA SER A 531 11.15 -6.89 4.40
C SER A 531 11.88 -7.60 3.26
N SER A 532 12.71 -6.87 2.52
CA SER A 532 13.46 -7.44 1.38
C SER A 532 14.42 -8.57 1.76
N GLU A 533 14.97 -8.58 2.98
CA GLU A 533 15.89 -9.63 3.44
C GLU A 533 15.19 -10.99 3.62
N ASP A 534 13.89 -10.96 3.89
CA ASP A 534 13.05 -12.14 4.05
C ASP A 534 12.45 -12.63 2.71
N LEU A 535 12.63 -11.86 1.63
CA LEU A 535 12.18 -12.23 0.28
C LEU A 535 13.23 -13.12 -0.39
N ARG A 536 12.93 -14.42 -0.47
CA ARG A 536 13.69 -15.35 -1.31
C ARG A 536 13.07 -15.40 -2.70
N GLU A 537 13.63 -14.63 -3.62
CA GLU A 537 13.21 -14.55 -5.03
C GLU A 537 13.71 -15.74 -5.90
N MET A 538 13.02 -15.99 -7.01
CA MET A 538 13.31 -17.11 -7.91
C MET A 538 14.59 -16.88 -8.73
N THR A 539 15.48 -17.87 -8.73
CA THR A 539 16.70 -17.86 -9.55
C THR A 539 16.58 -18.69 -10.82
N TRP A 540 17.55 -18.57 -11.73
CA TRP A 540 17.65 -19.46 -12.88
C TRP A 540 17.77 -20.94 -12.50
N GLU A 541 18.52 -21.26 -11.44
CA GLU A 541 18.69 -22.64 -10.96
C GLU A 541 17.36 -23.22 -10.46
N ASP A 542 16.54 -22.40 -9.80
CA ASP A 542 15.20 -22.79 -9.38
C ASP A 542 14.32 -23.12 -10.61
N TYR A 543 14.41 -22.31 -11.67
CA TYR A 543 13.69 -22.56 -12.92
C TYR A 543 14.14 -23.86 -13.62
N VAL A 544 15.45 -24.07 -13.76
CA VAL A 544 16.02 -25.29 -14.37
C VAL A 544 15.60 -26.54 -13.60
N ARG A 545 15.54 -26.46 -12.27
CA ARG A 545 15.10 -27.57 -11.41
C ARG A 545 13.63 -27.94 -11.64
N MET A 546 12.78 -26.97 -11.93
CA MET A 546 11.36 -27.22 -12.24
C MET A 546 11.15 -27.66 -13.68
N PHE A 547 11.80 -26.99 -14.65
CA PHE A 547 11.52 -27.16 -16.07
C PHE A 547 12.82 -27.32 -16.88
N PRO A 548 13.57 -28.42 -16.69
CA PRO A 548 14.86 -28.61 -17.36
C PRO A 548 14.73 -28.64 -18.90
N ASP A 549 13.65 -29.22 -19.41
CA ASP A 549 13.39 -29.29 -20.86
C ASP A 549 13.04 -27.92 -21.45
N GLU A 550 12.27 -27.09 -20.74
CA GLU A 550 11.95 -25.72 -21.16
C GLU A 550 13.22 -24.86 -21.14
N ALA A 551 14.02 -24.95 -20.07
CA ALA A 551 15.28 -24.21 -19.94
C ALA A 551 16.33 -24.58 -21.00
N SER A 552 16.37 -25.84 -21.46
CA SER A 552 17.31 -26.29 -22.49
C SER A 552 17.04 -25.73 -23.89
N GLN A 553 15.84 -25.18 -24.13
CA GLN A 553 15.41 -24.63 -25.40
C GLN A 553 15.67 -23.12 -25.53
N GLU A 554 16.06 -22.48 -24.42
CA GLU A 554 16.41 -21.07 -24.32
C GLU A 554 17.91 -20.86 -24.46
#